data_AF-A0A5N6LBW8-F1
#
_entry.id   AF-A0A5N6LBW8-F1
#
_cell.length_a   1.000
_cell.length_b   1.000
_cell.length_c   1.000
_cell.angle_alpha   90.00
_cell.angle_beta   90.00
_cell.angle_gamma   90.00
#
_symmetry.space_group_name_H-M   'P 1'
#
loop_
_entity.id
_entity.type
_entity.pdbx_description
1 polymer ?
#
loop_
_entity_poly.entity_id
_entity_poly.type
_entity_poly.pdbx_seq_one_letter_code
_entity_poly.pdbx_strand_id
1 'polypeptide(L)'
;MDLARSGLLKIIATTTSSVPAFERRHPFSYDDTATITVKTNVPFTCHKCEPPSRSVDTTPKELMSFFTDMALMRRKEIAADSLYKSKVSSLKKKGGWKHCFKKLWIGVFTEV
;
A
#
# COMPACT_ATOMS: atom_id res chain seq x y z
N MET A 1 -38.10 30.69 -15.20
CA MET A 1 -36.77 30.64 -14.58
C MET A 1 -36.88 29.84 -13.30
N ASP A 2 -36.35 28.64 -13.07
CA ASP A 2 -35.66 27.61 -13.83
C ASP A 2 -35.78 26.33 -12.97
N LEU A 3 -36.31 25.26 -13.54
CA LEU A 3 -35.61 24.00 -13.84
C LEU A 3 -35.41 23.03 -12.67
N ALA A 4 -36.13 21.92 -12.80
CA ALA A 4 -35.96 20.66 -12.09
C ALA A 4 -34.49 20.22 -11.95
N ARG A 5 -34.16 19.65 -10.79
CA ARG A 5 -33.17 18.56 -10.69
C ARG A 5 -33.69 17.49 -9.73
N SER A 6 -34.53 16.64 -10.29
CA SER A 6 -34.69 15.26 -9.86
C SER A 6 -33.38 14.48 -10.02
N GLY A 7 -33.16 13.52 -9.14
CA GLY A 7 -32.17 12.44 -9.29
C GLY A 7 -31.49 12.09 -7.96
N LEU A 8 -31.86 10.99 -7.30
CA LEU A 8 -31.16 9.69 -7.43
C LEU A 8 -29.69 9.82 -6.99
N LEU A 9 -29.23 9.34 -5.83
CA LEU A 9 -29.39 7.99 -5.29
C LEU A 9 -29.06 7.95 -3.80
N LYS A 10 -29.89 7.25 -3.01
CA LYS A 10 -29.53 6.69 -1.72
C LYS A 10 -28.69 5.44 -2.00
N ILE A 11 -27.39 5.45 -1.73
CA ILE A 11 -26.60 4.21 -1.72
C ILE A 11 -26.47 3.74 -0.28
N ILE A 12 -27.16 2.64 -0.01
CA ILE A 12 -27.39 1.99 1.28
C ILE A 12 -26.17 1.16 1.69
N ALA A 13 -26.07 1.02 3.02
CA ALA A 13 -25.17 0.25 3.87
C ALA A 13 -24.50 -1.04 3.36
N THR A 14 -23.33 -1.26 3.97
CA THR A 14 -22.53 -2.46 4.18
C THR A 14 -23.33 -3.76 4.37
N THR A 15 -23.03 -4.80 3.58
CA THR A 15 -23.12 -6.22 3.99
C THR A 15 -22.04 -7.05 3.29
N THR A 16 -21.65 -8.10 3.98
CA THR A 16 -20.51 -9.00 3.82
C THR A 16 -20.57 -9.90 2.58
N SER A 17 -19.37 -10.40 2.21
CA SER A 17 -19.07 -11.62 1.45
C SER A 17 -18.79 -11.50 -0.05
N SER A 18 -17.76 -12.26 -0.45
CA SER A 18 -17.13 -12.39 -1.77
C SER A 18 -16.30 -11.18 -2.21
N VAL A 19 -15.03 -11.16 -1.77
CA VAL A 19 -13.98 -10.59 -2.62
C VAL A 19 -14.04 -11.38 -3.94
N PRO A 20 -14.35 -10.76 -5.10
CA PRO A 20 -14.16 -11.46 -6.35
C PRO A 20 -12.68 -11.82 -6.40
N ALA A 21 -12.41 -13.11 -6.61
CA ALA A 21 -11.07 -13.63 -6.78
C ALA A 21 -10.29 -12.70 -7.70
N PHE A 22 -9.09 -12.33 -7.27
CA PHE A 22 -8.11 -11.55 -8.03
C PHE A 22 -7.60 -12.40 -9.21
N GLU A 23 -8.50 -12.78 -10.11
CA GLU A 23 -8.25 -13.64 -11.25
C GLU A 23 -8.50 -12.83 -12.51
N ARG A 24 -7.56 -11.92 -12.77
CA ARG A 24 -7.09 -11.65 -14.13
C ARG A 24 -5.61 -11.27 -14.03
N ARG A 25 -4.79 -12.18 -13.54
CA ARG A 25 -3.39 -12.21 -13.99
C ARG A 25 -3.42 -12.83 -15.37
N HIS A 26 -3.53 -12.00 -16.40
CA HIS A 26 -3.16 -12.44 -17.72
C HIS A 26 -1.67 -12.82 -17.63
N PRO A 27 -1.27 -14.08 -17.88
CA PRO A 27 0.14 -14.40 -17.94
C PRO A 27 0.74 -13.55 -19.06
N PHE A 28 1.71 -12.71 -18.71
CA PHE A 28 2.43 -11.95 -19.71
C PHE A 28 3.29 -12.95 -20.48
N SER A 29 2.90 -13.25 -21.73
CA SER A 29 3.71 -14.05 -22.66
C SER A 29 4.80 -13.15 -23.23
N TYR A 30 5.87 -12.93 -22.45
CA TYR A 30 7.08 -12.30 -22.95
C TYR A 30 8.14 -13.36 -23.22
N ASP A 31 8.90 -13.17 -24.29
CA ASP A 31 10.14 -13.90 -24.51
C ASP A 31 11.17 -13.34 -23.52
N ASP A 32 11.56 -14.16 -22.54
CA ASP A 32 12.45 -13.78 -21.42
C ASP A 32 13.85 -13.35 -21.90
N THR A 33 14.19 -13.64 -23.17
CA THR A 33 15.55 -13.51 -23.71
C THR A 33 15.76 -12.25 -24.54
N ALA A 34 14.69 -11.58 -24.98
CA ALA A 34 14.81 -10.41 -25.85
C ALA A 34 15.30 -9.19 -25.05
N THR A 35 16.47 -8.64 -25.39
CA THR A 35 17.03 -7.45 -24.74
C THR A 35 16.36 -6.18 -25.24
N ILE A 36 15.86 -5.35 -24.32
CA ILE A 36 15.26 -4.04 -24.58
C ILE A 36 16.21 -2.95 -24.07
N THR A 37 16.64 -2.06 -24.96
CA THR A 37 17.43 -0.87 -24.60
C THR A 37 16.51 0.24 -24.11
N VAL A 38 16.59 0.57 -22.82
CA VAL A 38 15.82 1.67 -22.21
C VAL A 38 16.72 2.90 -22.06
N LYS A 39 16.25 4.05 -22.53
CA LYS A 39 16.92 5.35 -22.36
C LYS A 39 16.31 6.10 -21.17
N THR A 40 17.14 6.49 -20.19
CA THR A 40 16.68 7.28 -19.04
C THR A 40 16.45 8.75 -19.42
N ASN A 41 15.25 9.27 -19.13
CA ASN A 41 14.85 10.63 -19.52
C ASN A 41 15.59 11.73 -18.73
N VAL A 42 16.04 11.43 -17.51
CA VAL A 42 16.74 12.40 -16.64
C VAL A 42 18.26 12.25 -16.81
N PRO A 43 19.00 13.35 -17.10
CA PRO A 43 20.46 13.32 -17.13
C PRO A 43 21.03 13.10 -15.73
N PHE A 44 22.09 12.30 -15.62
CA PHE A 44 22.84 12.16 -14.38
C PHE A 44 23.70 13.41 -14.15
N THR A 45 23.55 14.03 -12.97
CA THR A 45 24.45 15.08 -12.51
C THR A 45 25.62 14.43 -11.76
N CYS A 46 26.85 14.77 -12.11
CA CYS A 46 28.04 14.23 -11.47
C CYS A 46 28.97 15.37 -11.01
N HIS A 47 29.62 15.20 -9.86
CA HIS A 47 30.61 16.12 -9.34
C HIS A 47 31.96 15.41 -9.23
N LYS A 48 32.95 15.87 -10.00
CA LYS A 48 34.33 15.33 -10.08
C LYS A 48 34.44 13.87 -10.56
N CYS A 49 33.41 13.29 -11.16
CA CYS A 49 33.51 11.99 -11.84
C CYS A 49 32.78 12.03 -13.20
N GLU A 50 32.97 10.97 -13.99
CA GLU A 50 32.24 10.77 -15.24
C GLU A 50 30.81 10.27 -14.95
N PRO A 51 29.77 10.84 -15.59
CA PRO A 51 28.40 10.41 -15.39
C PRO A 51 28.16 9.01 -16.00
N PRO A 52 27.32 8.18 -15.37
CA PRO A 52 27.00 6.86 -15.92
C PRO A 52 26.24 6.96 -17.25
N SER A 53 26.39 5.95 -18.09
CA SER A 53 25.68 5.86 -19.38
C SER A 53 24.17 5.82 -19.18
N ARG A 54 23.44 6.51 -20.06
CA ARG A 54 21.96 6.65 -20.00
C ARG A 54 21.20 5.55 -20.73
N SER A 55 21.91 4.65 -21.40
CA SER A 55 21.37 3.46 -22.05
C SER A 55 21.59 2.26 -21.13
N VAL A 56 20.51 1.57 -20.79
CA VAL A 56 20.56 0.32 -20.03
C VAL A 56 19.84 -0.74 -20.85
N ASP A 57 20.52 -1.84 -21.10
CA ASP A 57 19.93 -3.02 -21.74
C ASP A 57 19.35 -3.92 -20.64
N THR A 58 18.06 -4.23 -20.76
CA THR A 58 17.32 -5.01 -19.76
C THR A 58 16.41 -6.03 -20.43
N THR A 59 16.08 -7.10 -19.71
CA THR A 59 15.06 -8.04 -20.17
C THR A 59 13.65 -7.59 -19.76
N PRO A 60 12.60 -7.92 -20.53
CA PRO A 60 11.21 -7.64 -20.17
C PRO A 60 10.84 -8.20 -18.80
N LYS A 61 11.40 -9.37 -18.45
CA LYS A 61 11.19 -10.04 -17.16
C LYS A 61 11.69 -9.20 -15.98
N GLU A 62 12.91 -8.69 -16.08
CA GLU A 62 13.49 -7.82 -15.05
C GLU A 62 12.70 -6.52 -14.92
N LEU A 63 12.29 -5.93 -16.05
CA LEU A 63 11.49 -4.71 -16.05
C LEU A 63 10.15 -4.88 -15.32
N MET A 64 9.48 -6.02 -15.53
CA MET A 64 8.25 -6.35 -14.82
C MET A 64 8.49 -6.66 -13.34
N SER A 65 9.62 -7.27 -12.98
CA SER A 65 10.02 -7.46 -11.59
C SER A 65 10.19 -6.11 -10.89
N PHE A 66 10.94 -5.18 -11.48
CA PHE A 66 11.14 -3.84 -10.91
C PHE A 66 9.83 -3.10 -10.68
N PHE A 67 8.91 -3.15 -11.65
CA PHE A 67 7.58 -2.55 -11.49
C PHE A 67 6.82 -3.17 -10.31
N THR A 68 6.84 -4.50 -10.22
CA THR A 68 6.13 -5.25 -9.18
C THR A 68 6.70 -4.94 -7.80
N ASP A 69 8.03 -4.89 -7.66
CA ASP A 69 8.72 -4.62 -6.41
C ASP A 69 8.46 -3.20 -5.91
N MET A 70 8.51 -2.20 -6.81
CA MET A 70 8.16 -0.82 -6.47
C MET A 70 6.71 -0.69 -6.00
N ALA A 71 5.77 -1.29 -6.73
CA ALA A 71 4.35 -1.26 -6.36
C ALA A 71 4.06 -2.03 -5.07
N LEU A 72 4.81 -3.11 -4.81
CA LEU A 72 4.72 -3.91 -3.60
C LEU A 72 5.23 -3.13 -2.39
N MET A 73 6.40 -2.50 -2.48
CA MET A 73 6.96 -1.69 -1.40
C MET A 73 6.04 -0.53 -1.04
N ARG A 74 5.45 0.14 -2.05
CA ARG A 74 4.47 1.20 -1.81
C ARG A 74 3.22 0.70 -1.06
N ARG A 75 2.71 -0.50 -1.39
CA ARG A 75 1.55 -1.09 -0.69
C ARG A 75 1.89 -1.52 0.73
N LYS A 76 3.09 -2.05 0.96
CA LYS A 76 3.57 -2.39 2.31
C LYS A 76 3.69 -1.13 3.19
N GLU A 77 4.21 -0.03 2.65
CA GLU A 77 4.31 1.25 3.34
C GLU A 77 2.93 1.78 3.78
N ILE A 78 1.95 1.79 2.85
CA ILE A 78 0.58 2.25 3.15
C ILE A 78 -0.07 1.37 4.22
N ALA A 79 0.09 0.05 4.12
CA ALA A 79 -0.45 -0.87 5.12
C ALA A 79 0.17 -0.60 6.51
N ALA A 80 1.49 -0.45 6.59
CA ALA A 80 2.19 -0.12 7.82
C ALA A 80 1.75 1.23 8.41
N ASP A 81 1.61 2.28 7.59
CA ASP A 81 1.10 3.59 8.03
C ASP A 81 -0.33 3.49 8.58
N SER A 82 -1.21 2.72 7.92
CA SER A 82 -2.58 2.51 8.39
C SER A 82 -2.65 1.77 9.74
N LEU A 83 -1.78 0.78 9.94
CA LEU A 83 -1.65 0.03 11.20
C LEU A 83 -1.11 0.93 12.32
N TYR A 84 -0.13 1.77 12.04
CA TYR A 84 0.42 2.70 13.02
C TYR A 84 -0.63 3.74 13.45
N LYS A 85 -1.34 4.36 12.50
CA LYS A 85 -2.40 5.35 12.79
C LYS A 85 -3.59 4.74 13.54
N SER A 86 -3.98 3.51 13.20
CA SER A 86 -5.03 2.79 13.94
C SER A 86 -4.61 2.46 15.38
N LYS A 87 -3.33 2.10 15.61
CA LYS A 87 -2.80 1.87 16.97
C LYS A 87 -2.80 3.15 17.81
N VAL A 88 -2.33 4.27 17.26
CA VAL A 88 -2.28 5.56 17.97
C VAL A 88 -3.68 6.10 18.26
N SER A 89 -4.63 5.95 17.32
CA SER A 89 -6.03 6.34 17.56
C SER A 89 -6.73 5.44 18.59
N SER A 90 -6.40 4.14 18.65
CA SER A 90 -6.86 3.23 19.72
C SER A 90 -6.30 3.62 21.08
N LEU A 91 -5.01 4.01 21.15
CA LEU A 91 -4.41 4.49 22.39
C LEU A 91 -5.02 5.81 22.87
N LYS A 92 -5.39 6.71 21.96
CA LYS A 92 -6.06 7.97 22.30
C LYS A 92 -7.52 7.79 22.72
N LYS A 93 -8.24 6.80 22.17
CA LYS A 93 -9.59 6.42 22.63
C LYS A 93 -9.60 5.68 23.98
N LYS A 94 -8.48 5.09 24.40
CA LYS A 94 -8.30 4.54 25.77
C LYS A 94 -8.08 5.64 26.83
N GLY A 95 -8.80 6.76 26.73
CA GLY A 95 -8.99 7.76 27.79
C GLY A 95 -9.74 7.23 29.03
N GLY A 96 -9.56 5.96 29.35
CA GLY A 96 -10.06 5.27 30.55
C GLY A 96 -8.91 4.65 31.36
N TRP A 97 -7.76 5.34 31.44
CA TRP A 97 -6.62 4.89 32.25
C TRP A 97 -6.97 4.64 33.73
N LYS A 98 -8.02 5.29 34.24
CA LYS A 98 -8.46 5.13 35.63
C LYS A 98 -9.17 3.78 35.91
N HIS A 99 -9.75 3.16 34.88
CA HIS A 99 -10.63 1.99 35.05
C HIS A 99 -9.95 0.66 34.72
N CYS A 100 -8.93 0.67 33.84
CA CYS A 100 -8.20 -0.54 33.48
C CYS A 100 -7.16 -0.93 34.54
N PHE A 101 -6.52 0.06 35.17
CA PHE A 101 -5.51 -0.20 36.21
C PHE A 101 -6.11 -0.83 37.48
N LYS A 102 -7.36 -0.49 37.82
CA LYS A 102 -8.07 -1.06 38.98
C LYS A 102 -8.56 -2.49 38.76
N LYS A 103 -8.79 -2.90 37.51
CA LYS A 103 -9.14 -4.30 37.16
C LYS A 103 -7.93 -5.22 37.07
N LEU A 104 -6.72 -4.71 36.81
CA LEU A 104 -5.52 -5.54 36.73
C LEU A 104 -4.86 -5.74 38.11
N TRP A 105 -5.05 -4.85 39.08
CA TRP A 105 -4.42 -4.97 40.40
C TRP A 105 -5.22 -5.79 41.43
N ILE A 106 -6.52 -6.00 41.23
CA ILE A 106 -7.37 -6.78 42.16
C ILE A 106 -7.35 -8.30 41.87
N GLY A 107 -6.85 -8.72 40.71
CA GLY A 107 -6.87 -10.12 40.26
C GLY A 107 -5.60 -10.92 40.50
N VAL A 108 -4.58 -10.34 41.15
CA VAL A 108 -3.26 -10.99 41.41
C VAL A 108 -2.98 -11.14 42.92
N PHE A 109 -3.96 -10.84 43.80
CA PHE A 109 -3.79 -10.92 45.26
C PHE A 109 -4.88 -11.76 45.95
N THR A 110 -5.39 -12.78 45.27
CA THR A 110 -6.31 -13.78 45.84
C THR A 110 -6.02 -15.19 45.34
N GLU A 111 -4.75 -15.46 45.06
CA GLU A 111 -4.17 -16.81 44.95
C GLU A 111 -2.75 -16.79 45.54
N VAL A 112 -2.65 -16.40 46.82
CA VAL A 112 -1.72 -16.93 47.84
C VAL A 112 -2.40 -16.80 49.19
#